data_AF-A0A7V3T814-F1
#
_entry.id   AF-A0A7V3T814-F1
#
_cell.length_a   1.000
_cell.length_b   1.000
_cell.length_c   1.000
_cell.angle_alpha   90.00
_cell.angle_beta   90.00
_cell.angle_gamma   90.00
#
_symmetry.space_group_name_H-M   'P 1'
#
loop_
_entity.id
_entity.type
_entity.pdbx_description
1 polymer ?
#
loop_
_entity_poly.entity_id
_entity_poly.type
_entity_poly.pdbx_seq_one_letter_code
_entity_poly.pdbx_strand_id
1 'polypeptide(L)'
;MDLLGLVAVWAAVYLTHLGTRELRLEEPHRVEPALAMVESGDWAVPLGGGEPYYRKPPFFNWLIAASFQVTGRRNELTARLPSAVMMLLLALTVYGTSRSWLGRRGAFGAALLGLTASAMIDKGRLAEIDATYAALTGMACAVWLAGWARRRLSAGRWATIGVLLGLGLLTKGLPHLGFFLALMLLCLGPAEAAREAVRLRFWVGAVCALLPAGLWLGLTRHTLVEAHSVWIEQMAGRFP
;
A
#
# COMPACT_ATOMS: atom_id res chain seq x y z
N MET A 1 -25.39 -2.59 -9.71
CA MET A 1 -25.05 -1.57 -10.72
C MET A 1 -23.85 -0.74 -10.28
N ASP A 2 -23.85 -0.12 -9.09
CA ASP A 2 -22.75 0.75 -8.63
C ASP A 2 -21.35 0.09 -8.66
N LEU A 3 -21.19 -1.13 -8.13
CA LEU A 3 -19.89 -1.83 -8.14
C LEU A 3 -19.39 -2.08 -9.57
N LEU A 4 -20.27 -2.50 -10.48
CA LEU A 4 -19.94 -2.66 -11.89
C LEU A 4 -19.56 -1.31 -12.52
N GLY A 5 -20.25 -0.23 -12.14
CA GLY A 5 -19.90 1.13 -12.56
C GLY A 5 -18.51 1.55 -12.09
N LEU A 6 -18.15 1.30 -10.83
CA LEU A 6 -16.80 1.58 -10.31
C LEU A 6 -15.73 0.77 -11.03
N VAL A 7 -15.98 -0.52 -11.27
CA VAL A 7 -15.05 -1.39 -12.00
C VAL A 7 -14.91 -0.95 -13.46
N ALA A 8 -16.01 -0.57 -14.12
CA ALA A 8 -15.98 -0.08 -15.50
C ALA A 8 -15.20 1.23 -15.63
N VAL A 9 -15.45 2.20 -14.74
CA VAL A 9 -14.70 3.46 -14.71
C VAL A 9 -13.23 3.20 -14.39
N TRP A 10 -12.93 2.35 -13.41
CA TRP A 10 -11.57 1.97 -13.09
C TRP A 10 -10.85 1.34 -14.30
N ALA A 11 -11.48 0.38 -14.99
CA ALA A 11 -10.89 -0.25 -16.16
C ALA A 11 -10.62 0.78 -17.27
N ALA A 12 -11.59 1.66 -17.53
CA ALA A 12 -11.45 2.74 -18.52
C ALA A 12 -10.33 3.74 -18.16
N VAL A 13 -10.17 4.08 -16.88
CA VAL A 13 -9.22 5.11 -16.43
C VAL A 13 -7.82 4.55 -16.18
N TYR A 14 -7.68 3.30 -15.70
CA TYR A 14 -6.41 2.75 -15.23
C TYR A 14 -5.82 1.69 -16.15
N LEU A 15 -6.62 0.98 -16.96
CA LEU A 15 -6.09 -0.11 -17.81
C LEU A 15 -5.88 0.29 -19.27
N THR A 16 -6.63 1.28 -19.76
CA THR A 16 -6.50 1.77 -21.14
C THR A 16 -5.08 2.26 -21.41
N HIS A 17 -4.40 1.67 -22.39
CA HIS A 17 -3.03 2.02 -22.77
C HIS A 17 -2.00 1.97 -21.60
N LEU A 18 -2.24 1.14 -20.58
CA LEU A 18 -1.38 1.11 -19.39
C LEU A 18 0.07 0.69 -19.71
N GLY A 19 0.25 -0.21 -20.68
CA GLY A 19 1.57 -0.74 -21.07
C GLY A 19 2.17 -0.13 -22.32
N THR A 20 1.61 0.94 -22.90
CA THR A 20 2.10 1.44 -24.20
C THR A 20 3.28 2.39 -24.12
N ARG A 21 3.56 2.93 -22.92
CA ARG A 21 4.70 3.80 -22.67
C ARG A 21 5.76 3.02 -21.91
N GLU A 22 7.02 3.23 -22.27
CA GLU A 22 8.18 2.70 -21.55
C GLU A 22 8.15 3.08 -20.06
N LEU A 23 8.88 2.32 -19.25
CA LEU A 23 9.08 2.63 -17.84
C LEU A 23 9.82 3.95 -17.70
N ARG A 24 9.36 4.80 -16.78
CA ARG A 24 9.92 6.14 -16.55
C ARG A 24 10.03 6.44 -15.06
N LEU A 25 10.68 7.55 -14.73
CA LEU A 25 10.81 8.02 -13.34
C LEU A 25 11.40 6.92 -12.43
N GLU A 26 10.72 6.60 -11.33
CA GLU A 26 11.16 5.60 -10.36
C GLU A 26 10.76 4.16 -10.76
N GLU A 27 9.99 3.97 -11.84
CA GLU A 27 9.48 2.64 -12.22
C GLU A 27 10.58 1.60 -12.45
N PRO A 28 11.69 1.88 -13.18
CA PRO A 28 12.76 0.91 -13.35
C PRO A 28 13.36 0.45 -12.01
N HIS A 29 13.50 1.36 -11.04
CA HIS A 29 14.00 1.05 -9.70
C HIS A 29 13.03 0.24 -8.82
N ARG A 30 11.80 -0.03 -9.31
CA ARG A 30 10.84 -0.96 -8.69
C ARG A 30 10.71 -2.26 -9.49
N VAL A 31 10.80 -2.16 -10.81
CA VAL A 31 10.66 -3.30 -11.71
C VAL A 31 11.89 -4.19 -11.70
N GLU A 32 13.10 -3.61 -11.72
CA GLU A 32 14.34 -4.39 -11.72
C GLU A 32 14.47 -5.31 -10.50
N PRO A 33 14.29 -4.83 -9.24
CA PRO A 33 14.30 -5.73 -8.09
C PRO A 33 13.22 -6.82 -8.15
N ALA A 34 12.06 -6.51 -8.73
CA ALA A 34 10.99 -7.50 -8.89
C ALA A 34 11.31 -8.56 -9.95
N LEU A 35 12.03 -8.20 -11.03
CA LEU A 35 12.56 -9.16 -12.00
C LEU A 35 13.59 -10.08 -11.34
N ALA A 36 14.52 -9.51 -10.58
CA ALA A 36 15.52 -10.27 -9.84
C ALA A 36 14.88 -11.30 -8.89
N MET A 37 13.82 -10.93 -8.15
CA MET A 37 13.08 -11.88 -7.29
C MET A 37 12.51 -13.06 -8.08
N VAL A 38 11.97 -12.79 -9.26
CA VAL A 38 11.38 -13.82 -10.13
C VAL A 38 12.45 -14.75 -10.70
N GLU A 39 13.65 -14.24 -10.98
CA GLU A 39 14.75 -14.98 -11.59
C GLU A 39 15.56 -15.79 -10.56
N SER A 40 15.88 -15.19 -9.40
CA SER A 40 16.65 -15.84 -8.35
C SER A 40 15.80 -16.76 -7.47
N GLY A 41 14.49 -16.50 -7.38
CA GLY A 41 13.61 -17.13 -6.40
C GLY A 41 13.79 -16.59 -4.97
N ASP A 42 14.68 -15.63 -4.75
CA ASP A 42 14.82 -14.94 -3.46
C ASP A 42 13.86 -13.75 -3.39
N TRP A 43 12.83 -13.91 -2.56
CA TRP A 43 11.83 -12.87 -2.30
C TRP A 43 12.15 -12.08 -1.02
N ALA A 44 13.11 -12.50 -0.22
CA ALA A 44 13.42 -11.83 1.04
C ALA A 44 14.22 -10.54 0.79
N VAL A 45 15.29 -10.62 -0.01
CA VAL A 45 16.12 -9.49 -0.40
C VAL A 45 16.33 -9.50 -1.91
N PRO A 46 15.70 -8.59 -2.67
CA PRO A 46 15.93 -8.53 -4.11
C PRO A 46 17.31 -7.94 -4.42
N LEU A 47 17.77 -8.16 -5.65
CA LEU A 47 18.95 -7.49 -6.19
C LEU A 47 18.53 -6.28 -7.04
N GLY A 48 19.31 -5.20 -7.02
CA GLY A 48 19.20 -4.08 -7.94
C GLY A 48 20.60 -3.68 -8.41
N GLY A 49 20.85 -3.67 -9.71
CA GLY A 49 22.18 -3.47 -10.28
C GLY A 49 23.19 -4.56 -9.90
N GLY A 50 22.71 -5.77 -9.57
CA GLY A 50 23.54 -6.89 -9.10
C GLY A 50 23.81 -6.92 -7.60
N GLU A 51 23.46 -5.87 -6.86
CA GLU A 51 23.70 -5.75 -5.43
C GLU A 51 22.40 -5.88 -4.61
N PRO A 52 22.46 -6.31 -3.33
CA PRO A 52 21.30 -6.33 -2.45
C PRO A 52 20.58 -4.99 -2.36
N TYR A 53 19.27 -4.99 -2.64
CA TYR A 53 18.46 -3.78 -2.66
C TYR A 53 17.76 -3.54 -1.32
N TYR A 54 18.31 -2.62 -0.52
CA TYR A 54 17.78 -2.25 0.80
C TYR A 54 17.15 -0.85 0.84
N ARG A 55 17.05 -0.19 -0.31
CA ARG A 55 16.56 1.19 -0.43
C ARG A 55 15.11 1.36 0.02
N LYS A 56 14.27 0.35 -0.21
CA LYS A 56 12.87 0.32 0.24
C LYS A 56 12.48 -1.09 0.70
N PRO A 57 11.55 -1.19 1.67
CA PRO A 57 10.98 -2.47 2.04
C PRO A 57 10.25 -3.12 0.85
N PRO A 58 10.12 -4.45 0.80
CA PRO A 58 9.93 -5.18 -0.46
C PRO A 58 8.48 -5.31 -0.92
N PHE A 59 7.47 -4.86 -0.15
CA PHE A 59 6.08 -5.22 -0.43
C PHE A 59 5.63 -4.83 -1.84
N PHE A 60 6.03 -3.65 -2.32
CA PHE A 60 5.65 -3.24 -3.66
C PHE A 60 6.39 -4.05 -4.75
N ASN A 61 7.65 -4.42 -4.52
CA ASN A 61 8.39 -5.32 -5.42
C ASN A 61 7.75 -6.71 -5.44
N TRP A 62 7.27 -7.23 -4.30
CA TRP A 62 6.51 -8.48 -4.24
C TRP A 62 5.24 -8.42 -5.09
N LEU A 63 4.49 -7.31 -5.05
CA LEU A 63 3.29 -7.17 -5.86
C LEU A 63 3.61 -7.18 -7.37
N ILE A 64 4.70 -6.52 -7.79
CA ILE A 64 5.15 -6.55 -9.19
C ILE A 64 5.59 -7.97 -9.58
N ALA A 65 6.45 -8.61 -8.77
CA ALA A 65 6.93 -9.97 -9.01
C ALA A 65 5.78 -10.97 -9.09
N ALA A 66 4.80 -10.86 -8.19
CA ALA A 66 3.58 -11.66 -8.22
C ALA A 66 2.75 -11.40 -9.48
N SER A 67 2.66 -10.14 -9.92
CA SER A 67 1.97 -9.81 -11.17
C SER A 67 2.65 -10.47 -12.38
N PHE A 68 3.98 -10.46 -12.44
CA PHE A 68 4.73 -11.15 -13.50
C PHE A 68 4.49 -12.66 -13.49
N GLN A 69 4.49 -13.29 -12.32
CA GLN A 69 4.25 -14.73 -12.17
C GLN A 69 2.81 -15.10 -12.57
N VAL A 70 1.81 -14.39 -12.07
CA VAL A 70 0.39 -14.69 -12.33
C VAL A 70 0.01 -14.47 -13.79
N THR A 71 0.57 -13.44 -14.43
CA THR A 71 0.24 -13.11 -15.82
C THR A 71 1.12 -13.81 -16.85
N GLY A 72 2.25 -14.39 -16.42
CA GLY A 72 3.27 -14.96 -17.31
C GLY A 72 3.96 -13.94 -18.22
N ARG A 73 3.80 -12.64 -17.96
CA ARG A 73 4.33 -11.55 -18.79
C ARG A 73 5.13 -10.59 -17.93
N ARG A 74 6.27 -10.14 -18.44
CA ARG A 74 7.20 -9.20 -17.80
C ARG A 74 7.29 -7.94 -18.65
N ASN A 75 6.25 -7.10 -18.59
CA ASN A 75 6.15 -5.86 -19.34
C ASN A 75 5.53 -4.71 -18.52
N GLU A 76 5.45 -3.53 -19.10
CA GLU A 76 5.00 -2.28 -18.46
C GLU A 76 3.58 -2.38 -17.93
N LEU A 77 2.67 -3.05 -18.66
CA LEU A 77 1.30 -3.26 -18.20
C LEU A 77 1.30 -4.06 -16.89
N THR A 78 2.01 -5.19 -16.89
CA THR A 78 2.06 -6.09 -15.72
C THR A 78 2.84 -5.47 -14.55
N ALA A 79 3.82 -4.62 -14.82
CA ALA A 79 4.52 -3.86 -13.80
C ALA A 79 3.62 -2.80 -13.12
N ARG A 80 2.74 -2.15 -13.89
CA ARG A 80 1.83 -1.10 -13.42
C ARG A 80 0.51 -1.64 -12.85
N LEU A 81 0.15 -2.89 -13.18
CA LEU A 81 -1.10 -3.52 -12.77
C LEU A 81 -1.33 -3.52 -11.24
N PRO A 82 -0.32 -3.77 -10.38
CA PRO A 82 -0.48 -3.65 -8.93
C PRO A 82 -1.03 -2.29 -8.48
N SER A 83 -0.45 -1.19 -8.98
CA SER A 83 -0.89 0.18 -8.64
C SER A 83 -2.33 0.42 -9.06
N ALA A 84 -2.70 -0.01 -10.27
CA ALA A 84 -4.07 0.10 -10.77
C ALA A 84 -5.04 -0.67 -9.87
N VAL A 85 -4.72 -1.92 -9.49
CA VAL A 85 -5.55 -2.73 -8.59
C VAL A 85 -5.69 -2.08 -7.22
N MET A 86 -4.63 -1.50 -6.68
CA MET A 86 -4.68 -0.79 -5.38
C MET A 86 -5.63 0.42 -5.40
N MET A 87 -5.72 1.15 -6.52
CA MET A 87 -6.72 2.22 -6.68
C MET A 87 -8.15 1.69 -6.71
N LEU A 88 -8.39 0.53 -7.35
CA LEU A 88 -9.71 -0.11 -7.30
C LEU A 88 -10.07 -0.54 -5.88
N LEU A 89 -9.14 -1.20 -5.17
CA LEU A 89 -9.36 -1.65 -3.79
C LEU A 89 -9.67 -0.48 -2.85
N LEU A 90 -8.96 0.64 -3.00
CA LEU A 90 -9.25 1.87 -2.26
C LEU A 90 -10.67 2.36 -2.56
N ALA A 91 -11.05 2.47 -3.84
CA ALA A 91 -12.37 2.95 -4.24
C ALA A 91 -13.50 2.05 -3.73
N LEU A 92 -13.34 0.72 -3.82
CA LEU A 92 -14.28 -0.24 -3.28
C LEU A 92 -14.39 -0.15 -1.75
N THR A 93 -13.27 0.08 -1.06
CA THR A 93 -13.26 0.27 0.39
C THR A 93 -13.96 1.56 0.79
N VAL A 94 -13.70 2.68 0.09
CA VAL A 94 -14.40 3.95 0.31
C VAL A 94 -15.89 3.78 0.07
N TYR A 95 -16.29 3.15 -1.04
CA TYR A 95 -17.70 2.86 -1.32
C TYR A 95 -18.33 2.03 -0.19
N GLY A 96 -17.73 0.91 0.19
CA GLY A 96 -18.29 0.00 1.19
C GLY A 96 -18.39 0.62 2.59
N THR A 97 -17.37 1.34 3.01
CA THR A 97 -17.29 1.90 4.37
C THR A 97 -18.15 3.15 4.53
N SER A 98 -18.25 3.99 3.49
CA SER A 98 -18.96 5.27 3.55
C SER A 98 -20.47 5.20 3.34
N ARG A 99 -21.01 4.07 2.86
CA ARG A 99 -22.44 3.89 2.57
C ARG A 99 -23.37 4.19 3.75
N SER A 100 -22.92 4.00 4.99
CA SER A 100 -23.76 4.24 6.16
C SER A 100 -24.04 5.70 6.46
N TRP A 101 -23.14 6.60 6.08
CA TRP A 101 -23.24 8.03 6.42
C TRP A 101 -23.47 8.92 5.19
N LEU A 102 -23.11 8.47 3.98
CA LEU A 102 -23.23 9.21 2.71
C LEU A 102 -24.40 8.66 1.87
N GLY A 103 -25.04 7.58 2.34
CA GLY A 103 -25.98 6.80 1.54
C GLY A 103 -25.32 6.15 0.33
N ARG A 104 -26.13 5.47 -0.49
CA ARG A 104 -25.63 4.75 -1.68
C ARG A 104 -25.02 5.69 -2.72
N ARG A 105 -25.72 6.78 -3.05
CA ARG A 105 -25.30 7.75 -4.09
C ARG A 105 -24.05 8.53 -3.66
N GLY A 106 -24.00 9.01 -2.42
CA GLY A 106 -22.85 9.75 -1.93
C GLY A 106 -21.59 8.88 -1.82
N ALA A 107 -21.73 7.63 -1.38
CA ALA A 107 -20.61 6.69 -1.36
C ALA A 107 -20.07 6.37 -2.76
N PHE A 108 -20.97 6.21 -3.74
CA PHE A 108 -20.58 6.01 -5.14
C PHE A 108 -19.85 7.24 -5.69
N GLY A 109 -20.38 8.44 -5.44
CA GLY A 109 -19.73 9.70 -5.80
C GLY A 109 -18.36 9.87 -5.16
N ALA A 110 -18.21 9.59 -3.87
CA ALA A 110 -16.92 9.67 -3.17
C ALA A 110 -15.87 8.71 -3.75
N ALA A 111 -16.27 7.47 -4.07
CA ALA A 111 -15.39 6.49 -4.71
C ALA A 111 -15.00 6.91 -6.14
N LEU A 112 -15.95 7.45 -6.92
CA LEU A 112 -15.67 7.99 -8.25
C LEU A 112 -14.71 9.18 -8.20
N LEU A 113 -14.95 10.15 -7.32
CA LEU A 113 -14.06 11.31 -7.15
C LEU A 113 -12.62 10.87 -6.85
N GLY A 114 -12.44 9.85 -6.01
CA GLY A 114 -11.12 9.27 -5.77
C GLY A 114 -10.51 8.63 -7.01
N LEU A 115 -11.26 7.80 -7.74
CA LEU A 115 -10.78 7.15 -8.96
C LEU A 115 -10.44 8.14 -10.08
N THR A 116 -11.15 9.26 -10.16
CA THR A 116 -10.99 10.25 -11.23
C THR A 116 -10.12 11.45 -10.84
N ALA A 117 -9.61 11.50 -9.60
CA ALA A 117 -8.72 12.57 -9.18
C ALA A 117 -7.39 12.47 -9.93
N SER A 118 -6.91 13.60 -10.49
CA SER A 118 -5.70 13.63 -11.32
C SER A 118 -4.47 13.02 -10.65
N ALA A 119 -4.24 13.31 -9.37
CA ALA A 119 -3.12 12.75 -8.61
C ALA A 119 -3.24 11.23 -8.42
N MET A 120 -4.45 10.70 -8.24
CA MET A 120 -4.69 9.26 -8.12
C MET A 120 -4.49 8.56 -9.46
N ILE A 121 -4.94 9.17 -10.55
CA ILE A 121 -4.72 8.65 -11.91
C ILE A 121 -3.22 8.62 -12.23
N ASP A 122 -2.50 9.71 -11.97
CA ASP A 122 -1.07 9.80 -12.27
C ASP A 122 -0.28 8.71 -11.53
N LYS A 123 -0.49 8.59 -10.21
CA LYS A 123 0.22 7.57 -9.40
C LYS A 123 -0.28 6.15 -9.64
N GLY A 124 -1.58 5.95 -9.77
CA GLY A 124 -2.18 4.63 -9.96
C GLY A 124 -1.87 4.00 -11.32
N ARG A 125 -1.35 4.77 -12.27
CA ARG A 125 -0.90 4.30 -13.60
C ARG A 125 0.61 4.14 -13.71
N LEU A 126 1.36 4.30 -12.63
CA LEU A 126 2.81 4.09 -12.58
C LEU A 126 3.15 2.89 -11.69
N ALA A 127 4.21 2.17 -12.04
CA ALA A 127 4.82 1.16 -11.18
C ALA A 127 5.66 1.84 -10.08
N GLU A 128 5.01 2.69 -9.28
CA GLU A 128 5.60 3.41 -8.16
C GLU A 128 4.94 3.05 -6.82
N ILE A 129 5.69 3.24 -5.75
CA ILE A 129 5.29 2.91 -4.37
C ILE A 129 4.08 3.74 -3.92
N ASP A 130 3.91 4.97 -4.44
CA ASP A 130 2.97 5.95 -3.91
C ASP A 130 1.51 5.52 -4.00
N ALA A 131 1.09 4.88 -5.10
CA ALA A 131 -0.29 4.41 -5.26
C ALA A 131 -0.64 3.35 -4.22
N THR A 132 0.22 2.34 -4.06
CA THR A 132 0.05 1.26 -3.08
C THR A 132 0.04 1.81 -1.65
N TYR A 133 0.99 2.69 -1.33
CA TYR A 133 1.10 3.31 0.00
C TYR A 133 -0.12 4.17 0.35
N ALA A 134 -0.58 5.00 -0.59
CA ALA A 134 -1.77 5.82 -0.42
C ALA A 134 -3.03 4.96 -0.29
N ALA A 135 -3.17 3.89 -1.08
CA ALA A 135 -4.30 2.97 -1.00
C ALA A 135 -4.37 2.24 0.35
N LEU A 136 -3.26 1.67 0.82
CA LEU A 136 -3.21 0.98 2.11
C LEU A 136 -3.57 1.92 3.26
N THR A 137 -2.99 3.13 3.26
CA THR A 137 -3.28 4.16 4.27
C THR A 137 -4.73 4.61 4.19
N GLY A 138 -5.24 4.91 3.00
CA GLY A 138 -6.61 5.34 2.77
C GLY A 138 -7.64 4.28 3.17
N MET A 139 -7.37 3.00 2.86
CA MET A 139 -8.22 1.89 3.30
C MET A 139 -8.23 1.75 4.82
N ALA A 140 -7.07 1.86 5.48
CA ALA A 140 -6.97 1.81 6.95
C ALA A 140 -7.79 2.95 7.59
N CYS A 141 -7.64 4.18 7.09
CA CYS A 141 -8.43 5.33 7.53
C CYS A 141 -9.93 5.13 7.29
N ALA A 142 -10.33 4.64 6.12
CA ALA A 142 -11.74 4.43 5.79
C ALA A 142 -12.40 3.37 6.69
N VAL A 143 -11.71 2.25 6.95
CA VAL A 143 -12.18 1.20 7.87
C VAL A 143 -12.28 1.73 9.30
N TRP A 144 -11.26 2.49 9.76
CA TRP A 144 -11.26 3.08 11.09
C TRP A 144 -12.39 4.10 11.26
N LEU A 145 -12.53 5.07 10.35
CA LEU A 145 -13.57 6.09 10.41
C LEU A 145 -14.97 5.45 10.42
N ALA A 146 -15.22 4.44 9.56
CA ALA A 146 -16.53 3.78 9.53
C ALA A 146 -16.80 2.95 10.79
N GLY A 147 -15.75 2.44 11.44
CA GLY A 147 -15.85 1.83 12.75
C GLY A 147 -16.19 2.84 13.84
N TRP A 148 -15.47 3.95 13.85
CA TRP A 148 -15.60 5.04 14.80
C TRP A 148 -16.99 5.68 14.74
N ALA A 149 -17.44 6.13 13.57
CA ALA A 149 -18.72 6.82 13.43
C ALA A 149 -19.94 5.94 13.79
N ARG A 150 -19.81 4.61 13.65
CA ARG A 150 -20.86 3.66 14.07
C ARG A 150 -20.70 3.19 15.52
N ARG A 151 -19.68 3.68 16.25
CA ARG A 151 -19.26 3.18 17.58
C ARG A 151 -19.10 1.66 17.62
N ARG A 152 -18.56 1.07 16.54
CA ARG A 152 -18.42 -0.37 16.32
C ARG A 152 -16.98 -0.75 15.95
N LEU A 153 -15.99 -0.19 16.63
CA LEU A 153 -14.60 -0.63 16.44
C LEU A 153 -14.40 -1.96 17.19
N SER A 154 -14.36 -3.07 16.45
CA SER A 154 -14.12 -4.42 16.97
C SER A 154 -12.65 -4.80 16.86
N ALA A 155 -12.24 -5.88 17.54
CA ALA A 155 -10.88 -6.44 17.38
C ALA A 155 -10.59 -6.82 15.92
N GLY A 156 -11.57 -7.38 15.19
CA GLY A 156 -11.40 -7.70 13.77
C GLY A 156 -11.18 -6.49 12.86
N ARG A 157 -11.84 -5.35 13.15
CA ARG A 157 -11.59 -4.09 12.43
C ARG A 157 -10.20 -3.56 12.73
N TRP A 158 -9.79 -3.58 13.99
CA TRP A 158 -8.43 -3.21 14.37
C TRP A 158 -7.37 -4.13 13.76
N ALA A 159 -7.61 -5.44 13.67
CA ALA A 159 -6.73 -6.37 12.95
C ALA A 159 -6.62 -6.00 11.47
N THR A 160 -7.74 -5.69 10.81
CA THR A 160 -7.76 -5.26 9.40
C THR A 160 -6.96 -3.98 9.19
N ILE A 161 -7.19 -2.97 10.04
CA ILE A 161 -6.43 -1.71 10.05
C ILE A 161 -4.94 -2.00 10.26
N GLY A 162 -4.62 -2.86 11.23
CA GLY A 162 -3.27 -3.29 11.54
C GLY A 162 -2.57 -3.87 10.32
N VAL A 163 -3.16 -4.88 9.67
CA VAL A 163 -2.59 -5.49 8.47
C VAL A 163 -2.35 -4.45 7.37
N LEU A 164 -3.31 -3.57 7.09
CA LEU A 164 -3.16 -2.51 6.08
C LEU A 164 -2.00 -1.56 6.41
N LEU A 165 -1.88 -1.13 7.67
CA LEU A 165 -0.79 -0.29 8.14
C LEU A 165 0.55 -1.04 8.12
N GLY A 166 0.58 -2.33 8.46
CA GLY A 166 1.79 -3.16 8.41
C GLY A 166 2.31 -3.37 7.00
N LEU A 167 1.42 -3.59 6.02
CA LEU A 167 1.78 -3.61 4.61
C LEU A 167 2.27 -2.24 4.14
N GLY A 168 1.69 -1.14 4.63
CA GLY A 168 2.16 0.22 4.35
C GLY A 168 3.57 0.48 4.90
N LEU A 169 3.87 -0.07 6.08
CA LEU A 169 5.21 -0.03 6.68
C LEU A 169 6.22 -0.76 5.79
N LEU A 170 5.85 -1.94 5.28
CA LEU A 170 6.60 -2.70 4.27
C LEU A 170 6.58 -2.09 2.85
N THR A 171 5.99 -0.91 2.67
CA THR A 171 5.96 -0.21 1.39
C THR A 171 6.89 1.02 1.40
N LYS A 172 6.74 1.92 2.39
CA LYS A 172 7.50 3.19 2.43
C LYS A 172 8.04 3.57 3.81
N GLY A 173 7.78 2.77 4.85
CA GLY A 173 8.24 3.04 6.22
C GLY A 173 7.15 3.64 7.13
N LEU A 174 7.59 4.32 8.18
CA LEU A 174 6.75 4.80 9.30
C LEU A 174 5.79 6.00 9.04
N PRO A 175 5.97 6.90 8.04
CA PRO A 175 5.22 8.16 8.02
C PRO A 175 3.67 8.05 8.02
N HIS A 176 3.09 7.01 7.42
CA HIS A 176 1.64 6.81 7.39
C HIS A 176 1.06 6.41 8.74
N LEU A 177 1.85 5.80 9.62
CA LEU A 177 1.43 5.55 11.00
C LEU A 177 1.20 6.87 11.72
N GLY A 178 2.11 7.83 11.54
CA GLY A 178 1.96 9.20 12.05
C GLY A 178 0.69 9.87 11.50
N PHE A 179 0.46 9.77 10.18
CA PHE A 179 -0.76 10.29 9.56
C PHE A 179 -2.04 9.64 10.11
N PHE A 180 -2.07 8.32 10.22
CA PHE A 180 -3.22 7.57 10.75
C PHE A 180 -3.50 7.92 12.21
N LEU A 181 -2.47 7.98 13.06
CA LEU A 181 -2.61 8.35 14.47
C LEU A 181 -3.04 9.81 14.62
N ALA A 182 -2.53 10.72 13.79
CA ALA A 182 -2.96 12.11 13.77
C ALA A 182 -4.44 12.25 13.40
N LEU A 183 -4.92 11.49 12.40
CA LEU A 183 -6.35 11.43 12.07
C LEU A 183 -7.17 10.90 13.25
N MET A 184 -6.73 9.83 13.89
CA MET A 184 -7.40 9.27 15.06
C MET A 184 -7.48 10.29 16.20
N LEU A 185 -6.38 10.99 16.49
CA LEU A 185 -6.31 12.05 17.50
C LEU A 185 -7.23 13.22 17.16
N LEU A 186 -7.32 13.62 15.89
CA LEU A 186 -8.21 14.69 15.46
C LEU A 186 -9.69 14.35 15.66
N CYS A 187 -10.07 13.10 15.40
CA CYS A 187 -11.47 12.65 15.53
C CYS A 187 -11.90 12.31 16.98
N LEU A 188 -10.99 11.82 17.82
CA LEU A 188 -11.27 11.42 19.21
C LEU A 188 -10.91 12.49 20.25
N GLY A 189 -9.88 13.29 19.97
CA GLY A 189 -9.19 14.07 20.99
C GLY A 189 -8.27 13.21 21.89
N PRO A 190 -7.36 13.84 22.67
CA PRO A 190 -6.32 13.11 23.41
C PRO A 190 -6.86 12.14 24.46
N ALA A 191 -7.88 12.54 25.21
CA ALA A 191 -8.43 11.72 26.30
C ALA A 191 -9.15 10.45 25.80
N GLU A 192 -9.89 10.56 24.69
CA GLU A 192 -10.55 9.39 24.08
C GLU A 192 -9.55 8.48 23.38
N ALA A 193 -8.55 9.04 22.71
CA ALA A 193 -7.48 8.26 22.11
C ALA A 193 -6.69 7.46 23.16
N ALA A 194 -6.41 8.05 24.32
CA ALA A 194 -5.78 7.33 25.44
C ALA A 194 -6.67 6.19 25.97
N ARG A 195 -7.98 6.44 26.12
CA ARG A 195 -8.96 5.40 26.49
C ARG A 195 -9.08 4.30 25.45
N GLU A 196 -8.84 4.61 24.17
CA GLU A 196 -8.83 3.65 23.09
C GLU A 196 -7.57 2.78 23.13
N ALA A 197 -6.41 3.40 23.37
CA ALA A 197 -5.11 2.74 23.41
C ALA A 197 -4.97 1.70 24.54
N VAL A 198 -5.73 1.84 25.64
CA VAL A 198 -5.73 0.82 26.71
C VAL A 198 -6.63 -0.39 26.40
N ARG A 199 -7.42 -0.35 25.32
CA ARG A 199 -8.31 -1.49 24.99
C ARG A 199 -7.52 -2.57 24.26
N LEU A 200 -7.75 -3.83 24.64
CA LEU A 200 -7.12 -4.98 23.98
C LEU A 200 -7.28 -4.98 22.46
N ARG A 201 -8.45 -4.52 21.96
CA ARG A 201 -8.71 -4.43 20.52
C ARG A 201 -7.73 -3.50 19.77
N PHE A 202 -7.25 -2.43 20.40
CA PHE A 202 -6.22 -1.57 19.82
C PHE A 202 -4.91 -2.34 19.64
N TRP A 203 -4.51 -3.09 20.67
CA TRP A 203 -3.29 -3.90 20.66
C TRP A 203 -3.34 -5.06 19.67
N VAL A 204 -4.51 -5.64 19.42
CA VAL A 204 -4.69 -6.59 18.30
C VAL A 204 -4.28 -5.92 16.98
N GLY A 205 -4.72 -4.68 16.74
CA GLY A 205 -4.31 -3.91 15.57
C GLY A 205 -2.82 -3.60 15.55
N ALA A 206 -2.23 -3.20 16.68
CA ALA A 206 -0.81 -2.92 16.79
C ALA A 206 0.06 -4.15 16.48
N VAL A 207 -0.29 -5.32 17.03
CA VAL A 207 0.37 -6.59 16.72
C VAL A 207 0.23 -6.88 15.23
N CYS A 208 -0.99 -6.83 14.67
CA CYS A 208 -1.20 -7.04 13.24
C CYS A 208 -0.43 -6.06 12.33
N ALA A 209 -0.17 -4.84 12.79
CA ALA A 209 0.66 -3.87 12.06
C ALA A 209 2.15 -4.21 12.08
N LEU A 210 2.64 -4.75 13.19
CA LEU A 210 4.05 -5.13 13.32
C LEU A 210 4.35 -6.50 12.68
N LEU A 211 3.38 -7.40 12.59
CA LEU A 211 3.57 -8.76 12.09
C LEU A 211 4.23 -8.81 10.69
N PRO A 212 3.75 -8.10 9.65
CA PRO A 212 4.38 -8.18 8.32
C PRO A 212 5.85 -7.74 8.35
N ALA A 213 6.14 -6.60 8.97
CA ALA A 213 7.50 -6.07 9.07
C ALA A 213 8.40 -6.96 9.92
N GLY A 214 7.90 -7.47 11.06
CA GLY A 214 8.64 -8.38 11.93
C GLY A 214 8.97 -9.71 11.26
N LEU A 215 8.03 -10.28 10.49
CA LEU A 215 8.26 -11.49 9.71
C LEU A 215 9.34 -11.27 8.65
N TRP A 216 9.26 -10.17 7.89
CA TRP A 216 10.26 -9.86 6.89
C TRP A 216 11.66 -9.66 7.52
N LEU A 217 11.77 -8.85 8.59
CA LEU A 217 13.02 -8.65 9.30
C LEU A 217 13.59 -9.96 9.89
N GLY A 218 12.71 -10.86 10.35
CA GLY A 218 13.11 -12.18 10.82
C GLY A 218 13.72 -13.05 9.71
N LEU A 219 13.18 -12.98 8.49
CA LEU A 219 13.71 -13.68 7.32
C LEU A 219 15.04 -13.09 6.83
N THR A 220 15.19 -11.77 6.89
CA THR A 220 16.39 -11.08 6.40
C THR A 220 17.46 -10.86 7.48
N ARG A 221 17.28 -11.35 8.71
CA ARG A 221 18.20 -11.06 9.83
C ARG A 221 19.66 -11.43 9.56
N HIS A 222 19.88 -12.48 8.75
CA HIS A 222 21.22 -12.95 8.42
C HIS A 222 21.91 -12.08 7.37
N THR A 223 21.14 -11.41 6.50
CA THR A 223 21.65 -10.53 5.43
C THR A 223 21.70 -9.05 5.86
N LEU A 224 21.01 -8.67 6.95
CA LEU A 224 20.99 -7.30 7.46
C LEU A 224 22.33 -6.79 8.03
N VAL A 225 23.24 -7.68 8.43
CA VAL A 225 24.59 -7.28 8.87
C VAL A 225 25.42 -6.77 7.70
N GLU A 226 25.29 -7.40 6.53
CA GLU A 226 25.89 -6.97 5.26
C GLU A 226 25.14 -5.78 4.65
N ALA A 227 23.87 -5.60 5.00
CA ALA A 227 23.03 -4.52 4.49
C ALA A 227 23.49 -3.12 4.91
N HIS A 228 24.18 -2.97 6.06
CA HIS A 228 24.53 -1.65 6.57
C HIS A 228 25.52 -0.91 5.66
N SER A 229 26.57 -1.58 5.19
CA SER A 229 27.55 -0.99 4.26
C SER A 229 26.92 -0.69 2.90
N VAL A 230 26.17 -1.65 2.34
CA VAL A 230 25.48 -1.50 1.05
C VAL A 230 24.44 -0.37 1.11
N TRP A 231 23.71 -0.25 2.21
CA TRP A 231 22.71 0.81 2.40
C TRP A 231 23.37 2.20 2.47
N ILE A 232 24.49 2.34 3.19
CA ILE A 232 25.24 3.59 3.25
C ILE A 232 25.70 3.99 1.84
N GLU A 233 26.27 3.07 1.06
CA GLU A 233 26.71 3.34 -0.32
C GLU A 233 25.53 3.77 -1.21
N GLN A 234 24.41 3.06 -1.14
CA GLN A 234 23.19 3.37 -1.92
C GLN A 234 22.55 4.72 -1.53
N MET A 235 22.79 5.20 -0.31
CA MET A 235 22.31 6.49 0.17
C MET A 235 23.31 7.62 -0.07
N ALA A 236 24.62 7.34 0.05
CA ALA A 236 25.70 8.30 -0.19
C ALA A 236 25.83 8.67 -1.66
N GLY A 237 25.68 7.72 -2.59
CA GLY A 237 25.69 7.96 -4.04
C GLY A 237 24.53 8.81 -4.58
N ARG A 238 23.68 9.39 -3.71
CA ARG A 238 22.58 10.30 -4.05
C ARG A 238 22.96 11.78 -3.95
N PHE A 239 24.07 12.09 -3.30
CA PHE A 239 24.57 13.45 -3.17
C PHE A 239 25.84 13.55 -4.02
N PRO A 240 25.86 14.39 -5.07
CA PRO A 240 27.05 14.61 -5.89
C PRO A 240 28.18 15.28 -5.09
#